data_AF-A0A1H6UGV7-F1
#
_entry.id   AF-A0A1H6UGV7-F1
#
_cell.length_a   1.000
_cell.length_b   1.000
_cell.length_c   1.000
_cell.angle_alpha   90.00
_cell.angle_beta   90.00
_cell.angle_gamma   90.00
#
_symmetry.space_group_name_H-M   'P 1'
#
loop_
_entity.id
_entity.type
_entity.pdbx_description
1 polymer ?
#
loop_
_entity_poly.entity_id
_entity_poly.type
_entity_poly.pdbx_seq_one_letter_code
_entity_poly.pdbx_strand_id
1 'polypeptide(L)'
;MAERIPVTVISGSEETTIEVDRGTNLRKALLEREFPVYGTVSQYANCGGRGLCATCTVEVDPAPEPTHWHDAVAVRFGYPRLVVSRSTSR
;
A
#
# COMPACT_ATOMS: atom_id res chain seq x y z
N MET A 1 -14.01 19.07 0.56
CA MET A 1 -13.67 18.27 -0.64
C MET A 1 -12.25 17.79 -0.42
N ALA A 2 -12.00 16.47 -0.48
CA ALA A 2 -10.65 15.97 -0.36
C ALA A 2 -9.87 16.31 -1.64
N GLU A 3 -8.59 16.63 -1.50
CA GLU A 3 -7.70 16.85 -2.64
C GLU A 3 -7.48 15.51 -3.33
N ARG A 4 -7.74 15.43 -4.63
CA ARG A 4 -7.46 14.23 -5.43
C ARG A 4 -6.01 14.21 -5.85
N ILE A 5 -5.36 13.07 -5.66
CA ILE A 5 -3.96 12.84 -5.98
C ILE A 5 -3.90 11.72 -7.03
N PRO A 6 -3.22 11.94 -8.16
CA PRO A 6 -2.92 10.87 -9.10
C PRO A 6 -1.92 9.90 -8.49
N VAL A 7 -2.21 8.61 -8.57
CA VAL A 7 -1.32 7.52 -8.16
C VAL A 7 -1.14 6.57 -9.33
N THR A 8 0.12 6.42 -9.76
CA THR A 8 0.49 5.46 -10.79
C THR A 8 0.82 4.12 -10.14
N VAL A 9 0.08 3.08 -10.53
CA VAL A 9 0.25 1.71 -10.05
C VAL A 9 0.98 0.92 -11.11
N ILE A 10 2.12 0.34 -10.74
CA ILE A 10 2.92 -0.53 -11.61
C ILE A 10 2.72 -1.98 -11.13
N SER A 11 2.21 -2.84 -12.01
CA SER A 11 1.98 -4.26 -11.75
C SER A 11 2.55 -5.09 -12.88
N GLY A 12 3.75 -5.64 -12.67
CA GLY A 12 4.48 -6.33 -13.74
C GLY A 12 4.88 -5.35 -14.84
N SER A 13 4.35 -5.54 -16.04
CA SER A 13 4.56 -4.64 -17.19
C SER A 13 3.42 -3.63 -17.39
N GLU A 14 2.38 -3.68 -16.57
CA GLU A 14 1.22 -2.81 -16.68
C GLU A 14 1.38 -1.58 -15.78
N GLU A 15 1.03 -0.42 -16.33
CA GLU A 15 1.03 0.86 -15.61
C GLU A 15 -0.37 1.49 -15.72
N THR A 16 -0.97 1.79 -14.58
CA THR A 16 -2.31 2.39 -14.52
C THR A 16 -2.33 3.55 -13.54
N THR A 17 -2.73 4.73 -14.02
CA THR A 17 -2.94 5.91 -13.16
C THR A 17 -4.37 5.95 -12.64
N ILE A 18 -4.52 6.10 -11.33
CA ILE A 18 -5.81 6.24 -10.65
C ILE A 18 -5.86 7.52 -9.83
N GLU A 19 -7.04 8.14 -9.77
CA GLU A 19 -7.30 9.24 -8.85
C GLU A 19 -7.78 8.69 -7.50
N VAL A 20 -7.14 9.14 -6.42
CA VAL A 20 -7.52 8.82 -5.04
C VAL A 20 -7.59 10.09 -4.20
N ASP A 21 -8.48 10.12 -3.21
CA ASP A 21 -8.53 11.23 -2.26
C ASP A 21 -7.32 11.17 -1.31
N ARG A 22 -6.74 12.33 -0.99
CA ARG A 22 -5.66 12.43 0.00
C ARG A 22 -6.12 11.81 1.34
N GLY A 23 -5.28 10.95 1.90
CA GLY A 23 -5.56 10.23 3.14
C GLY A 23 -6.30 8.91 2.95
N THR A 24 -6.66 8.56 1.71
CA THR A 24 -7.23 7.24 1.39
C THR A 24 -6.27 6.12 1.77
N ASN A 25 -6.81 5.03 2.30
CA ASN A 25 -6.04 3.82 2.52
C ASN A 25 -5.70 3.18 1.17
N LEU A 26 -4.42 3.25 0.77
CA LEU A 26 -3.98 2.77 -0.54
C LEU A 26 -4.32 1.29 -0.79
N ARG A 27 -4.16 0.42 0.22
CA ARG A 27 -4.56 -0.99 0.10
C ARG A 27 -6.04 -1.14 -0.27
N LYS A 28 -6.94 -0.42 0.40
CA LYS A 28 -8.38 -0.49 0.09
C LYS A 28 -8.67 0.03 -1.31
N ALA A 29 -8.12 1.19 -1.68
CA ALA A 29 -8.32 1.77 -3.01
C ALA A 29 -7.84 0.84 -4.15
N LEU A 30 -6.72 0.15 -3.94
CA LEU A 30 -6.21 -0.82 -4.91
C LEU A 30 -7.11 -2.05 -5.01
N LEU A 31 -7.57 -2.60 -3.88
CA LEU A 31 -8.48 -3.76 -3.86
C LEU A 31 -9.86 -3.45 -4.46
N GLU A 32 -10.41 -2.26 -4.18
CA GLU A 32 -11.70 -1.79 -4.73
C GLU A 32 -11.66 -1.64 -6.26
N ARG A 33 -10.48 -1.44 -6.81
CA ARG A 33 -10.22 -1.34 -8.26
C ARG A 33 -9.64 -2.63 -8.84
N GLU A 34 -9.72 -3.72 -8.09
CA GLU A 34 -9.35 -5.08 -8.52
C GLU A 34 -7.86 -5.24 -8.90
N PHE A 35 -6.98 -4.38 -8.41
CA PHE A 35 -5.54 -4.56 -8.59
C PHE A 35 -5.03 -5.78 -7.83
N PRO A 36 -4.03 -6.51 -8.37
CA PRO A 36 -3.44 -7.67 -7.72
C PRO A 36 -2.51 -7.25 -6.57
N VAL A 37 -3.09 -6.88 -5.43
CA VAL A 37 -2.35 -6.55 -4.19
C VAL A 37 -1.72 -7.80 -3.56
N TYR A 38 -2.34 -8.97 -3.81
CA TYR A 38 -1.94 -10.24 -3.21
C TYR A 38 -1.63 -11.27 -4.28
N GLY A 39 -0.57 -12.05 -4.07
CA GLY A 39 -0.35 -13.29 -4.80
C GLY A 39 -1.34 -14.39 -4.38
N THR A 40 -1.32 -15.52 -5.11
CA THR A 40 -2.29 -16.62 -5.05
C THR A 40 -2.58 -17.18 -3.66
N VAL A 41 -1.58 -17.25 -2.78
CA VAL A 41 -1.77 -17.73 -1.40
C VAL A 41 -2.20 -16.59 -0.48
N SER A 42 -1.54 -15.43 -0.61
CA SER A 42 -1.81 -14.27 0.24
C SER A 42 -3.21 -13.68 0.06
N GLN A 43 -3.90 -13.92 -1.05
CA GLN A 43 -5.30 -13.49 -1.21
C GLN A 43 -6.22 -14.11 -0.16
N TYR A 44 -5.89 -15.31 0.33
CA TYR A 44 -6.63 -16.02 1.37
C TYR A 44 -5.97 -15.91 2.75
N ALA A 45 -4.63 -15.91 2.79
CA ALA A 45 -3.84 -15.93 4.03
C ALA A 45 -3.31 -14.54 4.46
N ASN A 46 -3.99 -13.45 4.08
CA ASN A 46 -3.59 -12.11 4.52
C ASN A 46 -4.19 -11.73 5.89
N CYS A 47 -3.52 -10.82 6.58
CA CYS A 47 -4.00 -10.28 7.86
C CYS A 47 -5.13 -9.26 7.75
N GLY A 48 -5.72 -9.04 6.57
CA GLY A 48 -6.78 -8.05 6.35
C GLY A 48 -6.34 -6.59 6.54
N GLY A 49 -5.03 -6.31 6.50
CA GLY A 49 -4.49 -4.98 6.75
C GLY A 49 -4.16 -4.68 8.21
N ARG A 50 -4.05 -5.69 9.09
CA ARG A 50 -3.64 -5.56 10.50
C ARG A 50 -2.13 -5.39 10.74
N GLY A 51 -1.32 -5.47 9.68
CA GLY A 51 0.14 -5.27 9.77
C GLY A 51 0.92 -6.47 10.31
N LEU A 52 0.38 -7.69 10.18
CA LEU A 52 0.98 -8.90 10.77
C LEU A 52 1.64 -9.84 9.76
N CYS A 53 1.28 -9.76 8.47
CA CYS A 53 1.71 -10.75 7.47
C CYS A 53 2.68 -10.21 6.42
N ALA A 54 2.91 -8.89 6.36
CA ALA A 54 3.75 -8.23 5.36
C ALA A 54 3.45 -8.53 3.88
N THR A 55 2.23 -8.98 3.55
CA THR A 55 1.85 -9.36 2.17
C THR A 55 1.21 -8.23 1.36
N CYS A 56 0.96 -7.06 1.96
CA CYS A 56 0.41 -5.88 1.28
C CYS A 56 1.46 -4.77 1.28
N THR A 57 2.64 -5.10 0.76
CA THR A 57 3.80 -4.22 0.80
C THR A 57 4.00 -3.65 -0.60
N VAL A 58 4.28 -2.35 -0.69
CA VAL A 58 4.51 -1.67 -1.97
C VAL A 58 5.82 -0.91 -1.93
N GLU A 59 6.44 -0.78 -3.10
CA GLU A 59 7.51 0.19 -3.33
C GLU A 59 6.86 1.50 -3.77
N VAL A 60 7.40 2.62 -3.28
CA VAL A 60 6.89 3.96 -3.59
C VAL A 60 8.03 4.77 -4.16
N ASP A 61 7.83 5.33 -5.34
CA ASP A 61 8.79 6.17 -6.05
C ASP A 61 8.15 7.53 -6.41
N PRO A 62 8.76 8.68 -6.04
CA PRO A 62 9.89 8.79 -5.13
C PRO A 62 9.52 8.33 -3.71
N ALA A 63 10.47 7.73 -3.01
CA ALA A 63 10.25 7.30 -1.63
C ALA A 63 9.98 8.53 -0.73
N PRO A 64 8.81 8.62 -0.05
CA PRO A 64 8.56 9.72 0.90
C PRO A 64 9.52 9.69 2.08
N GLU A 65 9.66 10.83 2.75
CA GLU A 65 10.44 10.96 3.99
C GLU A 65 9.88 10.01 5.07
N PRO A 66 10.74 9.25 5.77
CA PRO A 66 10.29 8.33 6.81
C PRO A 66 9.77 9.11 8.01
N THR A 67 8.52 8.84 8.40
CA THR A 67 7.87 9.49 9.55
C THR A 67 7.76 8.56 10.77
N HIS A 68 7.98 7.26 10.58
CA HIS A 68 7.91 6.24 11.62
C HIS A 68 9.17 5.36 11.63
N TRP A 69 9.50 4.74 12.78
CA TRP A 69 10.74 3.96 12.94
C TRP A 69 10.85 2.83 11.91
N HIS A 70 9.74 2.18 11.57
CA HIS A 70 9.71 1.12 10.56
C HIS A 70 10.04 1.63 9.16
N ASP A 71 9.65 2.86 8.83
CA ASP A 71 9.98 3.46 7.52
C ASP A 71 11.45 3.85 7.45
N ALA A 72 12.03 4.29 8.57
CA ALA A 72 13.46 4.58 8.65
C ALA A 72 14.29 3.29 8.47
N VAL A 73 13.85 2.18 9.07
CA VAL A 73 14.49 0.87 8.90
C VAL A 73 14.29 0.35 7.46
N ALA A 74 13.10 0.51 6.87
CA ALA A 74 12.84 0.17 5.48
C ALA A 74 13.77 0.91 4.51
N VAL A 75 13.97 2.22 4.70
CA VAL A 75 14.94 3.01 3.92
C VAL A 75 16.37 2.51 4.13
N ARG A 76 16.74 2.19 5.37
CA ARG A 76 18.10 1.75 5.71
C ARG A 76 18.48 0.39 5.13
N PHE A 77 17.51 -0.51 4.99
CA PHE A 77 17.74 -1.90 4.57
C PHE A 77 17.15 -2.24 3.19
N GLY A 78 16.42 -1.32 2.55
CA GLY A 78 15.95 -1.46 1.18
C GLY A 78 14.81 -2.46 1.00
N TYR A 79 13.92 -2.60 1.99
CA TYR A 79 12.73 -3.45 1.86
C TYR A 79 11.44 -2.63 1.71
N PRO A 80 10.39 -3.17 1.05
CA PRO A 80 9.22 -2.37 0.67
C PRO A 80 8.37 -1.95 1.89
N ARG A 81 7.52 -0.93 1.74
CA ARG A 81 6.70 -0.37 2.84
C ARG A 81 5.33 -1.02 2.95
N LEU A 82 4.86 -1.22 4.19
CA LEU A 82 3.55 -1.80 4.47
C LEU A 82 2.42 -0.78 4.22
N VAL A 83 1.49 -1.10 3.32
CA VAL A 83 0.22 -0.33 3.19
C VAL A 83 -0.82 -0.90 4.16
N VAL A 84 -0.59 -0.64 5.45
CA VAL A 84 -1.45 -1.11 6.55
C VAL A 84 -2.73 -0.28 6.68
N SER A 85 -3.83 -0.91 7.10
CA SER A 85 -5.04 -0.21 7.55
C SER A 85 -5.13 -0.36 9.06
N ARG A 86 -4.83 0.68 9.83
CA ARG A 86 -5.25 0.72 11.24
C ARG A 86 -6.77 0.92 11.27
N SER A 87 -7.53 -0.17 11.30
CA SER A 87 -8.93 -0.08 11.73
C SER A 87 -8.94 0.22 13.22
N THR A 88 -8.90 1.49 13.61
CA THR A 88 -9.27 1.90 14.96
C THR A 88 -10.78 1.98 15.06
N SER A 89 -11.47 0.84 14.92
CA SER A 89 -12.88 0.69 15.32
C SER A 89 -13.20 -0.80 15.44
N ARG A 90 -13.80 -1.18 16.56
CA ARG A 90 -14.48 -2.46 16.78
C ARG A 90 -15.62 -2.65 15.79
#